data_AF-C0EPE3-F1
#
_entry.id   AF-C0EPE3-F1
#
_cell.length_a   1.000
_cell.length_b   1.000
_cell.length_c   1.000
_cell.angle_alpha   90.00
_cell.angle_beta   90.00
_cell.angle_gamma   90.00
#
_symmetry.space_group_name_H-M   'P 1'
#
loop_
_entity.id
_entity.type
_entity.pdbx_description
1 polymer ?
#
loop_
_entity_poly.entity_id
_entity_poly.type
_entity_poly.pdbx_seq_one_letter_code
_entity_poly.pdbx_strand_id
1 'polypeptide(L)'
;MKEWLGEDGETTLSDWDISRDAPYFGFEIPDAPGKYFYVWLDAPVGYMASFKNLCDRIGVDFDEYFKAGSQTEMYHFIGKDILYFHALFWPAMLHFSGHRAPTGVYAHGFLTVDGQKMSKSRGTFITAKSYLEQGLNPEWMRYYIAAKLNSKIEDIDLNLQDFISRVNSDLVGKYVNIAARASGFIAKRFEGRLKDVTDSELLAKLAAESETIAEQYENREYARALRDIMALADAVNEYVDANKPWELAKQEGQDERLHEVCSELINAFTMLTAYLAPVLPQTAANAARFLNLDAITWANTRVTLGEHAINKYEHLMQRVEQKQVDDLIEANKQSIQTPPAPAAEESKYEKVAEQASFDDFMKIDMRVAKVLNCEAVEGSTKLLKFDLDFGFEKRIIFSGIAASYPNPAELNGRMVIAVANFAPRKMAKFGVSEGMILSAATAEGKLKLLDVDAGAQPGDKVG
;
A
#
# COMPACT_ATOMS: atom_id res chain seq x y z
N MET A 1 -21.69 -5.22 14.62
CA MET A 1 -22.01 -5.30 16.07
C MET A 1 -23.02 -6.42 16.36
N LYS A 2 -24.23 -6.42 15.76
CA LYS A 2 -25.21 -7.54 15.94
C LYS A 2 -24.65 -8.94 15.62
N GLU A 3 -23.85 -9.05 14.56
CA GLU A 3 -23.15 -10.31 14.20
C GLU A 3 -22.25 -10.87 15.32
N TRP A 4 -21.76 -10.00 16.21
CA TRP A 4 -20.77 -10.37 17.23
C TRP A 4 -21.32 -10.39 18.65
N LEU A 5 -22.34 -9.57 18.92
CA LEU A 5 -22.97 -9.44 20.23
C LEU A 5 -24.22 -10.32 20.38
N GLY A 6 -24.75 -10.87 19.28
CA GLY A 6 -26.02 -11.60 19.28
C GLY A 6 -27.25 -10.69 19.26
N GLU A 7 -28.42 -11.30 19.38
CA GLU A 7 -29.68 -10.59 19.68
C GLU A 7 -29.81 -10.30 21.19
N ASP A 8 -30.72 -9.41 21.57
CA ASP A 8 -30.90 -9.00 22.97
C ASP A 8 -31.20 -10.21 23.88
N GLY A 9 -30.27 -10.52 24.79
CA GLY A 9 -30.37 -11.64 25.73
C GLY A 9 -29.52 -12.87 25.38
N GLU A 10 -28.88 -12.88 24.21
CA GLU A 10 -27.87 -13.88 23.82
C GLU A 10 -26.47 -13.25 23.85
N THR A 11 -25.44 -14.01 24.24
CA THR A 11 -24.03 -13.60 24.10
C THR A 11 -23.31 -14.62 23.25
N THR A 12 -22.79 -14.16 22.12
CA THR A 12 -21.96 -14.96 21.20
C THR A 12 -20.46 -14.68 21.38
N LEU A 13 -20.08 -13.87 22.37
CA LEU A 13 -18.69 -13.60 22.70
C LEU A 13 -18.04 -14.88 23.25
N SER A 14 -16.87 -15.22 22.73
CA SER A 14 -16.07 -16.36 23.16
C SER A 14 -14.75 -15.90 23.76
N ASP A 15 -14.14 -16.79 24.55
CA ASP A 15 -12.73 -16.62 24.93
C ASP A 15 -11.88 -16.44 23.67
N TRP A 16 -10.92 -15.54 23.77
CA TRP A 16 -10.03 -15.19 22.68
C TRP A 16 -8.63 -15.72 22.99
N ASP A 17 -8.07 -16.51 22.08
CA ASP A 17 -6.74 -17.08 22.27
C ASP A 17 -5.64 -16.02 22.09
N ILE A 18 -5.08 -15.62 23.22
CA ILE A 18 -4.06 -14.58 23.36
C ILE A 18 -2.62 -15.11 23.40
N SER A 19 -2.40 -16.42 23.23
CA SER A 19 -1.07 -17.02 23.36
C SER A 19 -0.60 -17.72 22.09
N ARG A 20 0.71 -17.73 21.83
CA ARG A 20 1.34 -18.45 20.71
C ARG A 20 2.56 -19.24 21.21
N ASP A 21 2.77 -20.42 20.64
CA ASP A 21 3.91 -21.28 20.97
C ASP A 21 5.21 -20.80 20.31
N ALA A 22 6.34 -21.08 20.94
CA ALA A 22 7.66 -20.95 20.31
C ALA A 22 7.78 -21.89 19.08
N PRO A 23 8.53 -21.50 18.03
CA PRO A 23 9.22 -20.23 17.88
C PRO A 23 8.28 -19.08 17.48
N TYR A 24 8.37 -17.95 18.17
CA TYR A 24 7.58 -16.74 17.88
C TYR A 24 8.42 -15.48 18.10
N PHE A 25 8.25 -14.47 17.26
CA PHE A 25 8.87 -13.16 17.46
C PHE A 25 7.87 -12.23 18.15
N GLY A 26 7.99 -12.10 19.46
CA GLY A 26 7.11 -11.30 20.30
C GLY A 26 7.55 -11.30 21.76
N PHE A 27 6.67 -10.85 22.64
CA PHE A 27 6.94 -10.82 24.08
C PHE A 27 6.56 -12.17 24.73
N GLU A 28 7.49 -12.74 25.50
CA GLU A 28 7.24 -13.96 26.28
C GLU A 28 6.24 -13.66 27.42
N ILE A 29 5.30 -14.58 27.65
CA ILE A 29 4.28 -14.43 28.69
C ILE A 29 4.95 -14.68 30.06
N PRO A 30 4.84 -13.74 31.02
CA PRO A 30 5.33 -13.95 32.37
C PRO A 30 4.77 -15.24 32.97
N ASP A 31 5.62 -15.99 33.67
CA ASP A 31 5.29 -17.27 34.32
C ASP A 31 4.85 -18.41 33.38
N ALA A 32 5.02 -18.27 32.05
CA ALA A 32 4.71 -19.31 31.06
C ALA A 32 5.85 -19.48 30.02
N PRO A 33 6.95 -20.17 30.39
CA PRO A 33 8.12 -20.34 29.52
C PRO A 33 7.77 -20.95 28.15
N GLY A 34 8.27 -20.35 27.07
CA GLY A 34 8.03 -20.81 25.69
C GLY A 34 6.66 -20.43 25.11
N LYS A 35 5.85 -19.64 25.82
CA LYS A 35 4.60 -19.07 25.33
C LYS A 35 4.76 -17.56 25.14
N TYR A 36 4.20 -17.03 24.06
CA TYR A 36 4.30 -15.63 23.67
C TYR A 36 2.92 -15.00 23.56
N PHE A 37 2.82 -13.70 23.82
CA PHE A 37 1.57 -12.98 23.54
C PHE A 37 1.30 -12.97 22.03
N TYR A 38 0.05 -13.24 21.66
CA TYR A 38 -0.40 -13.06 20.29
C TYR A 38 -0.35 -11.57 19.92
N VAL A 39 0.16 -11.25 18.72
CA VAL A 39 0.34 -9.85 18.26
C VAL A 39 -0.89 -8.95 18.41
N TRP A 40 -2.10 -9.50 18.32
CA TRP A 40 -3.31 -8.68 18.48
C TRP A 40 -3.58 -8.25 19.93
N LEU A 41 -2.94 -8.90 20.91
CA LEU A 41 -2.98 -8.49 22.32
C LEU A 41 -2.03 -7.31 22.53
N ASP A 42 -0.78 -7.41 22.07
CA ASP A 42 0.23 -6.37 22.30
C ASP A 42 0.15 -5.18 21.33
N ALA A 43 -0.36 -5.36 20.11
CA ALA A 43 -0.46 -4.30 19.11
C ALA A 43 -1.22 -3.04 19.59
N PRO A 44 -2.43 -3.13 20.17
CA PRO A 44 -3.11 -1.94 20.66
C PRO A 44 -2.47 -1.36 21.94
N VAL A 45 -1.75 -2.17 22.73
CA VAL A 45 -0.89 -1.66 23.82
C VAL A 45 0.25 -0.79 23.26
N GLY A 46 0.64 -1.01 21.99
CA GLY A 46 1.52 -0.12 21.25
C GLY A 46 1.07 1.34 21.21
N TYR A 47 -0.24 1.64 21.24
CA TYR A 47 -0.73 3.03 21.36
C TYR A 47 -0.30 3.67 22.68
N MET A 48 -0.45 2.93 23.78
CA MET A 48 -0.02 3.36 25.12
C MET A 48 1.49 3.52 25.17
N ALA A 49 2.24 2.52 24.68
CA ALA A 49 3.70 2.54 24.71
C ALA A 49 4.29 3.68 23.89
N SER A 50 3.75 3.93 22.69
CA SER A 50 4.14 5.05 21.83
C SER A 50 3.87 6.40 22.52
N PHE A 51 2.68 6.56 23.10
CA PHE A 51 2.34 7.79 23.81
C PHE A 51 3.17 7.98 25.09
N LYS A 52 3.43 6.91 25.84
CA LYS A 52 4.32 6.96 27.00
C LYS A 52 5.74 7.37 26.60
N ASN A 53 6.27 6.85 25.49
CA ASN A 53 7.58 7.27 25.00
C ASN A 53 7.62 8.77 24.66
N LEU A 54 6.54 9.31 24.09
CA LEU A 54 6.40 10.74 23.89
C LEU A 54 6.36 11.50 25.22
N CYS A 55 5.51 11.08 26.16
CA CYS A 55 5.37 11.66 27.49
C CYS A 55 6.71 11.78 28.21
N ASP A 56 7.50 10.69 28.22
CA ASP A 56 8.82 10.63 28.84
C ASP A 56 9.80 11.63 28.19
N ARG A 57 9.65 11.94 26.90
CA ARG A 57 10.51 12.89 26.17
C ARG A 57 10.15 14.36 26.38
N ILE A 58 8.86 14.67 26.54
CA ILE A 58 8.37 16.06 26.61
C ILE A 58 7.85 16.47 27.99
N GLY A 59 7.90 15.55 28.98
CA GLY A 59 7.50 15.83 30.36
C GLY A 59 5.99 15.92 30.58
N VAL A 60 5.20 15.19 29.79
CA VAL A 60 3.73 15.09 29.97
C VAL A 60 3.43 13.90 30.87
N ASP A 61 2.42 14.03 31.73
CA ASP A 61 1.97 12.93 32.57
C ASP A 61 1.12 11.95 31.74
N PHE A 62 1.58 10.70 31.63
CA PHE A 62 0.87 9.65 30.92
C PHE A 62 -0.50 9.36 31.55
N ASP A 63 -0.61 9.44 32.88
CA ASP A 63 -1.83 9.11 33.60
C ASP A 63 -2.91 10.15 33.37
N GLU A 64 -2.57 11.38 32.98
CA GLU A 64 -3.56 12.39 32.57
C GLU A 64 -4.43 11.88 31.40
N TYR A 65 -3.88 11.03 30.52
CA TYR A 65 -4.55 10.54 29.32
C TYR A 65 -5.11 9.12 29.46
N PHE A 66 -4.46 8.24 30.22
CA PHE A 66 -4.81 6.81 30.24
C PHE A 66 -5.46 6.30 31.53
N LYS A 67 -5.40 7.05 32.64
CA LYS A 67 -6.04 6.60 33.88
C LYS A 67 -7.55 6.54 33.74
N ALA A 68 -8.17 5.61 34.46
CA ALA A 68 -9.63 5.56 34.57
C ALA A 68 -10.19 6.92 35.05
N GLY A 69 -11.23 7.40 34.37
CA GLY A 69 -11.88 8.69 34.67
C GLY A 69 -11.16 9.94 34.13
N SER A 70 -10.09 9.78 33.34
CA SER A 70 -9.50 10.92 32.61
C SER A 70 -10.55 11.64 31.76
N GLN A 71 -10.47 12.98 31.75
CA GLN A 71 -11.34 13.88 31.00
C GLN A 71 -10.80 14.21 29.59
N THR A 72 -9.60 13.73 29.24
CA THR A 72 -9.05 13.93 27.90
C THR A 72 -9.78 13.04 26.90
N GLU A 73 -9.72 13.43 25.63
CA GLU A 73 -10.29 12.64 24.55
C GLU A 73 -9.25 11.71 23.91
N MET A 74 -9.70 10.54 23.48
CA MET A 74 -8.87 9.52 22.83
C MET A 74 -9.62 8.95 21.64
N TYR A 75 -9.13 9.21 20.43
CA TYR A 75 -9.77 8.75 19.19
C TYR A 75 -8.83 7.84 18.40
N HIS A 76 -9.38 6.72 17.94
CA HIS A 76 -8.65 5.78 17.07
C HIS A 76 -9.19 5.86 15.64
N PHE A 77 -8.35 6.27 14.69
CA PHE A 77 -8.66 6.21 13.26
C PHE A 77 -8.17 4.87 12.69
N ILE A 78 -9.08 4.07 12.14
CA ILE A 78 -8.79 2.68 11.74
C ILE A 78 -9.49 2.27 10.44
N GLY A 79 -9.01 1.19 9.82
CA GLY A 79 -9.75 0.49 8.77
C GLY A 79 -10.92 -0.32 9.33
N LYS A 80 -11.96 -0.53 8.51
CA LYS A 80 -13.14 -1.32 8.91
C LYS A 80 -12.85 -2.78 9.27
N ASP A 81 -11.76 -3.34 8.74
CA ASP A 81 -11.31 -4.72 8.96
C ASP A 81 -10.83 -4.98 10.39
N ILE A 82 -10.37 -3.95 11.09
CA ILE A 82 -9.84 -4.06 12.46
C ILE A 82 -10.78 -3.48 13.51
N LEU A 83 -12.00 -3.08 13.10
CA LEU A 83 -13.00 -2.47 13.98
C LEU A 83 -13.39 -3.38 15.15
N TYR A 84 -13.52 -4.68 14.91
CA TYR A 84 -13.86 -5.66 15.95
C TYR A 84 -12.87 -5.62 17.12
N PHE A 85 -11.56 -5.59 16.83
CA PHE A 85 -10.51 -5.51 17.84
C PHE A 85 -10.58 -4.21 18.65
N HIS A 86 -10.86 -3.09 18.00
CA HIS A 86 -10.85 -1.77 18.62
C HIS A 86 -12.14 -1.42 19.37
N ALA A 87 -13.26 -2.06 19.01
CA ALA A 87 -14.56 -1.80 19.62
C ALA A 87 -14.91 -2.78 20.75
N LEU A 88 -14.27 -3.95 20.83
CA LEU A 88 -14.60 -4.99 21.81
C LEU A 88 -13.40 -5.41 22.66
N PHE A 89 -12.38 -6.04 22.05
CA PHE A 89 -11.24 -6.57 22.81
C PHE A 89 -10.44 -5.46 23.49
N TRP A 90 -10.11 -4.40 22.75
CA TRP A 90 -9.28 -3.33 23.27
C TRP A 90 -9.92 -2.58 24.46
N PRO A 91 -11.19 -2.15 24.39
CA PRO A 91 -11.88 -1.57 25.54
C PRO A 91 -11.97 -2.53 26.73
N ALA A 92 -12.19 -3.83 26.50
CA ALA A 92 -12.23 -4.83 27.58
C ALA A 92 -10.86 -4.95 28.26
N MET A 93 -9.77 -5.04 27.49
CA MET A 93 -8.41 -5.08 28.01
C MET A 93 -8.06 -3.83 28.84
N LEU A 94 -8.43 -2.65 28.35
CA LEU A 94 -8.23 -1.38 29.07
C LEU A 94 -9.00 -1.37 30.40
N HIS A 95 -10.27 -1.79 30.37
CA HIS A 95 -11.11 -1.85 31.57
C HIS A 95 -10.49 -2.74 32.66
N PHE A 96 -10.13 -3.98 32.33
CA PHE A 96 -9.58 -4.93 33.31
C PHE A 96 -8.15 -4.62 33.73
N SER A 97 -7.42 -3.80 32.97
CA SER A 97 -6.11 -3.27 33.36
C SER A 97 -6.17 -1.94 34.11
N GLY A 98 -7.36 -1.40 34.38
CA GLY A 98 -7.53 -0.16 35.17
C GLY A 98 -7.38 1.14 34.38
N HIS A 99 -7.44 1.09 33.04
CA HIS A 99 -7.29 2.23 32.14
C HIS A 99 -8.63 2.69 31.56
N ARG A 100 -8.69 3.93 31.05
CA ARG A 100 -9.88 4.43 30.34
C ARG A 100 -10.04 3.80 28.95
N ALA A 101 -11.27 3.54 28.52
CA ALA A 101 -11.59 3.14 27.13
C ALA A 101 -11.40 4.33 26.16
N PRO A 102 -11.28 4.12 24.83
CA PRO A 102 -11.26 5.22 23.86
C PRO A 102 -12.54 6.06 23.93
N THR A 103 -12.46 7.36 23.61
CA THR A 103 -13.63 8.26 23.50
C THR A 103 -14.43 7.95 22.24
N GLY A 104 -13.76 7.64 21.15
CA GLY A 104 -14.40 7.23 19.91
C GLY A 104 -13.47 6.40 19.02
N VAL A 105 -14.08 5.62 18.14
CA VAL A 105 -13.38 4.88 17.08
C VAL A 105 -13.94 5.36 15.75
N TYR A 106 -13.08 5.96 14.93
CA TYR A 106 -13.42 6.49 13.62
C TYR A 106 -12.91 5.53 12.55
N ALA A 107 -13.79 4.67 12.08
CA ALA A 107 -13.47 3.69 11.06
C ALA A 107 -13.73 4.23 9.64
N HIS A 108 -12.87 3.88 8.69
CA HIS A 108 -13.04 4.18 7.26
C HIS A 108 -13.07 2.88 6.42
N GLY A 109 -13.64 2.98 5.21
CA GLY A 109 -13.64 1.87 4.25
C GLY A 109 -12.28 1.67 3.57
N PHE A 110 -12.26 0.75 2.61
CA PHE A 110 -11.08 0.48 1.78
C PHE A 110 -10.93 1.51 0.67
N LEU A 111 -9.70 1.59 0.13
CA LEU A 111 -9.42 2.31 -1.10
C LEU A 111 -9.50 1.35 -2.30
N THR A 112 -10.26 1.72 -3.32
CA THR A 112 -10.24 1.11 -4.65
C THR A 112 -9.58 2.04 -5.66
N VAL A 113 -9.16 1.49 -6.80
CA VAL A 113 -8.63 2.27 -7.93
C VAL A 113 -9.41 1.89 -9.18
N ASP A 114 -10.02 2.89 -9.83
CA ASP A 114 -10.91 2.74 -10.99
C ASP A 114 -12.00 1.65 -10.79
N GLY A 115 -12.64 1.67 -9.62
CA GLY A 115 -13.73 0.76 -9.23
C GLY A 115 -13.28 -0.66 -8.89
N GLN A 116 -11.97 -0.94 -8.87
CA GLN A 116 -11.43 -2.26 -8.61
C GLN A 116 -10.51 -2.28 -7.38
N LYS A 117 -10.43 -3.44 -6.73
CA LYS A 117 -9.42 -3.66 -5.68
C LYS A 117 -8.02 -3.41 -6.25
N MET A 118 -7.14 -2.79 -5.47
CA MET A 118 -5.75 -2.55 -5.89
C MET A 118 -5.06 -3.85 -6.30
N SER A 119 -4.33 -3.82 -7.41
CA SER A 119 -3.63 -4.99 -7.94
C SER A 119 -2.24 -4.63 -8.43
N LYS A 120 -1.25 -5.46 -8.06
CA LYS A 120 0.11 -5.36 -8.59
C LYS A 120 0.12 -5.53 -10.10
N SER A 121 -0.57 -6.54 -10.65
CA SER A 121 -0.58 -6.84 -12.09
C SER A 121 -1.14 -5.72 -12.97
N ARG A 122 -2.06 -4.91 -12.44
CA ARG A 122 -2.60 -3.73 -13.13
C ARG A 122 -1.78 -2.46 -12.90
N GLY A 123 -0.79 -2.47 -12.01
CA GLY A 123 -0.06 -1.29 -11.56
C GLY A 123 -0.84 -0.40 -10.60
N THR A 124 -2.03 -0.82 -10.16
CA THR A 124 -2.90 -0.03 -9.28
C THR A 124 -2.64 -0.27 -7.81
N PHE A 125 -1.69 -1.14 -7.46
CA PHE A 125 -1.11 -1.21 -6.12
C PHE A 125 -0.09 -0.07 -5.97
N ILE A 126 -0.60 1.13 -5.69
CA ILE A 126 0.20 2.35 -5.55
C ILE A 126 0.67 2.46 -4.11
N THR A 127 1.99 2.46 -3.90
CA THR A 127 2.57 2.73 -2.58
C THR A 127 2.80 4.23 -2.40
N ALA A 128 2.79 4.73 -1.16
CA ALA A 128 3.15 6.12 -0.88
C ALA A 128 4.56 6.46 -1.39
N LYS A 129 5.49 5.52 -1.28
CA LYS A 129 6.86 5.67 -1.79
C LYS A 129 6.88 5.83 -3.31
N SER A 130 6.23 4.93 -4.05
CA SER A 130 6.22 5.00 -5.51
C SER A 130 5.50 6.26 -6.02
N TYR A 131 4.46 6.72 -5.34
CA TYR A 131 3.81 8.01 -5.66
C TYR A 131 4.79 9.19 -5.58
N LEU A 132 5.57 9.26 -4.50
CA LEU A 132 6.53 10.34 -4.27
C LEU A 132 7.77 10.23 -5.18
N GLU A 133 8.27 9.03 -5.41
CA GLU A 133 9.43 8.78 -6.30
C GLU A 133 9.14 9.16 -7.76
N GLN A 134 7.87 9.09 -8.18
CA GLN A 134 7.42 9.55 -9.50
C GLN A 134 7.19 11.07 -9.57
N GLY A 135 7.51 11.81 -8.50
CA GLY A 135 7.45 13.27 -8.48
C GLY A 135 6.03 13.83 -8.40
N LEU A 136 5.03 13.02 -8.03
CA LEU A 136 3.68 13.53 -7.80
C LEU A 136 3.61 14.29 -6.47
N ASN A 137 2.91 15.42 -6.47
CA ASN A 137 2.73 16.21 -5.26
C ASN A 137 1.76 15.50 -4.29
N PRO A 138 2.16 15.19 -3.04
CA PRO A 138 1.31 14.49 -2.08
C PRO A 138 0.01 15.23 -1.74
N GLU A 139 -0.02 16.56 -1.87
CA GLU A 139 -1.21 17.36 -1.58
C GLU A 139 -2.35 17.14 -2.58
N TRP A 140 -2.03 16.69 -3.80
CA TRP A 140 -3.05 16.26 -4.75
C TRP A 140 -3.82 15.06 -4.23
N MET A 141 -3.12 14.04 -3.71
CA MET A 141 -3.75 12.86 -3.12
C MET A 141 -4.52 13.21 -1.83
N ARG A 142 -3.96 14.08 -0.98
CA ARG A 142 -4.64 14.57 0.23
C ARG A 142 -5.97 15.24 -0.11
N TYR A 143 -5.97 16.16 -1.08
CA TYR A 143 -7.18 16.84 -1.52
C TYR A 143 -8.21 15.87 -2.09
N TYR A 144 -7.78 14.98 -2.98
CA TYR A 144 -8.69 14.06 -3.63
C TYR A 144 -9.38 13.11 -2.65
N ILE A 145 -8.62 12.54 -1.70
CA ILE A 145 -9.17 11.67 -0.66
C ILE A 145 -10.09 12.47 0.27
N ALA A 146 -9.68 13.65 0.73
CA ALA A 146 -10.51 14.50 1.57
C ALA A 146 -11.83 14.91 0.88
N ALA A 147 -11.82 15.12 -0.43
CA ALA A 147 -13.01 15.47 -1.22
C ALA A 147 -14.02 14.32 -1.33
N LYS A 148 -13.67 13.12 -0.88
CA LYS A 148 -14.51 11.92 -0.87
C LYS A 148 -14.78 11.36 0.53
N LEU A 149 -14.01 11.77 1.53
CA LEU A 149 -14.17 11.32 2.92
C LEU A 149 -15.40 11.94 3.58
N ASN A 150 -16.09 11.13 4.39
CA ASN A 150 -17.21 11.54 5.22
C ASN A 150 -17.21 10.74 6.54
N SER A 151 -18.20 10.97 7.41
CA SER A 151 -18.26 10.34 8.74
C SER A 151 -18.65 8.85 8.72
N LYS A 152 -19.00 8.29 7.55
CA LYS A 152 -19.45 6.90 7.39
C LYS A 152 -18.32 5.95 6.98
N ILE A 153 -18.55 4.67 7.24
CA ILE A 153 -17.65 3.58 6.84
C ILE A 153 -17.98 3.16 5.41
N GLU A 154 -17.50 3.95 4.45
CA GLU A 154 -17.69 3.71 3.01
C GLU A 154 -16.35 3.56 2.31
N ASP A 155 -16.30 2.71 1.28
CA ASP A 155 -15.12 2.54 0.46
C ASP A 155 -14.94 3.77 -0.45
N ILE A 156 -13.70 4.19 -0.65
CA ILE A 156 -13.35 5.35 -1.47
C ILE A 156 -12.72 4.87 -2.76
N ASP A 157 -13.22 5.38 -3.88
CA ASP A 157 -12.63 5.09 -5.19
C ASP A 157 -11.69 6.21 -5.65
N LEU A 158 -10.42 5.84 -5.88
CA LEU A 158 -9.45 6.62 -6.63
C LEU A 158 -9.64 6.36 -8.13
N ASN A 159 -10.52 7.14 -8.75
CA ASN A 159 -10.63 7.16 -10.19
C ASN A 159 -9.57 8.11 -10.75
N LEU A 160 -8.66 7.61 -11.59
CA LEU A 160 -7.47 8.36 -11.98
C LEU A 160 -7.79 9.57 -12.88
N GLN A 161 -8.84 9.49 -13.69
CA GLN A 161 -9.30 10.60 -14.53
C GLN A 161 -10.04 11.67 -13.71
N ASP A 162 -10.90 11.26 -12.78
CA ASP A 162 -11.51 12.17 -11.81
C ASP A 162 -10.44 12.82 -10.93
N PHE A 163 -9.37 12.09 -10.54
CA PHE A 163 -8.23 12.63 -9.81
C PHE A 163 -7.56 13.79 -10.54
N ILE A 164 -7.17 13.59 -11.79
CA ILE A 164 -6.54 14.63 -12.61
C ILE A 164 -7.49 15.82 -12.78
N SER A 165 -8.74 15.57 -13.18
CA SER A 165 -9.69 16.64 -13.51
C SER A 165 -10.06 17.47 -12.28
N ARG A 166 -10.35 16.83 -11.15
CA ARG A 166 -10.72 17.48 -9.89
C ARG A 166 -9.59 18.34 -9.34
N VAL A 167 -8.38 17.79 -9.20
CA VAL A 167 -7.22 18.56 -8.70
C VAL A 167 -6.94 19.77 -9.59
N ASN A 168 -6.95 19.57 -10.91
CA ASN A 168 -6.66 20.63 -11.86
C ASN A 168 -7.73 21.72 -11.93
N SER A 169 -9.00 21.35 -11.79
CA SER A 169 -10.12 22.29 -11.78
C SER A 169 -10.13 23.08 -10.48
N ASP A 170 -10.19 22.37 -9.35
CA ASP A 170 -10.45 22.98 -8.06
C ASP A 170 -9.24 23.75 -7.53
N LEU A 171 -8.07 23.10 -7.47
CA LEU A 171 -6.90 23.70 -6.85
C LEU A 171 -6.22 24.68 -7.79
N VAL A 172 -5.98 24.29 -9.04
CA VAL A 172 -5.23 25.13 -9.99
C VAL A 172 -6.13 26.13 -10.70
N GLY A 173 -7.28 25.68 -11.22
CA GLY A 173 -8.18 26.50 -12.03
C GLY A 173 -8.95 27.54 -11.21
N LYS A 174 -9.45 27.16 -10.03
CA LYS A 174 -10.27 28.04 -9.18
C LYS A 174 -9.43 28.71 -8.08
N TYR A 175 -8.86 27.94 -7.16
CA TYR A 175 -8.26 28.45 -5.93
C TYR A 175 -6.94 29.22 -6.16
N VAL A 176 -5.88 28.56 -6.63
CA VAL A 176 -4.54 29.19 -6.81
C VAL A 176 -4.60 30.35 -7.83
N ASN A 177 -5.49 30.26 -8.81
CA ASN A 177 -5.66 31.28 -9.82
C ASN A 177 -6.17 32.63 -9.28
N ILE A 178 -6.80 32.67 -8.09
CA ILE A 178 -7.23 33.93 -7.45
C ILE A 178 -6.02 34.80 -7.15
N ALA A 179 -5.03 34.28 -6.40
CA ALA A 179 -3.82 35.00 -6.06
C ALA A 179 -3.01 35.38 -7.31
N ALA A 180 -2.91 34.47 -8.29
CA ALA A 180 -2.18 34.71 -9.53
C ALA A 180 -2.73 35.91 -10.33
N ARG A 181 -4.05 36.10 -10.37
CA ARG A 181 -4.71 37.18 -11.11
C ARG A 181 -4.61 38.56 -10.43
N ALA A 182 -4.49 38.61 -9.10
CA ALA A 182 -4.45 39.86 -8.35
C ALA A 182 -3.03 40.33 -8.00
N SER A 183 -2.15 39.40 -7.61
CA SER A 183 -0.81 39.71 -7.07
C SER A 183 0.09 40.54 -7.99
N GLY A 184 0.00 40.31 -9.31
CA GLY A 184 0.77 41.06 -10.28
C GLY A 184 0.43 42.56 -10.32
N PHE A 185 -0.84 42.92 -10.10
CA PHE A 185 -1.26 44.32 -10.02
C PHE A 185 -0.80 44.97 -8.71
N ILE A 186 -0.98 44.26 -7.58
CA ILE A 186 -0.47 44.70 -6.27
C ILE A 186 1.03 45.01 -6.32
N ALA A 187 1.84 44.10 -6.84
CA ALA A 187 3.28 44.29 -6.92
C ALA A 187 3.71 45.43 -7.87
N LYS A 188 3.04 45.59 -9.01
CA LYS A 188 3.48 46.53 -10.07
C LYS A 188 2.94 47.95 -9.91
N ARG A 189 1.74 48.11 -9.34
CA ARG A 189 1.04 49.41 -9.26
C ARG A 189 0.92 49.94 -7.84
N PHE A 190 0.96 49.07 -6.84
CA PHE A 190 0.65 49.42 -5.46
C PHE A 190 1.79 49.05 -4.50
N GLU A 191 3.02 48.98 -5.02
CA GLU A 191 4.26 48.74 -4.24
C GLU A 191 4.22 47.49 -3.35
N GLY A 192 3.44 46.47 -3.75
CA GLY A 192 3.28 45.26 -2.95
C GLY A 192 2.41 45.44 -1.70
N ARG A 193 1.67 46.55 -1.56
CA ARG A 193 0.81 46.82 -0.40
C ARG A 193 -0.67 46.64 -0.74
N LEU A 194 -1.40 46.05 0.19
CA LEU A 194 -2.85 45.90 0.13
C LEU A 194 -3.54 47.20 0.60
N LYS A 195 -4.81 47.37 0.21
CA LYS A 195 -5.74 48.35 0.75
C LYS A 195 -6.55 47.72 1.87
N ASP A 196 -6.97 48.52 2.86
CA ASP A 196 -7.98 48.08 3.82
C ASP A 196 -9.32 47.84 3.10
N VAL A 197 -9.86 46.64 3.32
CA VAL A 197 -11.08 46.11 2.68
C VAL A 197 -11.97 45.43 3.73
N THR A 198 -11.87 45.84 4.99
CA THR A 198 -12.62 45.27 6.12
C THR A 198 -14.13 45.29 5.90
N ASP A 199 -14.64 46.29 5.16
CA ASP A 199 -16.07 46.43 4.85
C ASP A 199 -16.52 45.66 3.59
N SER A 200 -15.67 44.79 3.02
CA SER A 200 -16.00 44.05 1.80
C SER A 200 -17.13 43.03 2.01
N GLU A 201 -18.20 43.16 1.24
CA GLU A 201 -19.32 42.20 1.25
C GLU A 201 -18.89 40.79 0.83
N LEU A 202 -17.89 40.67 -0.08
CA LEU A 202 -17.36 39.38 -0.49
C LEU A 202 -16.71 38.68 0.70
N LEU A 203 -15.83 39.38 1.41
CA LEU A 203 -15.10 38.83 2.55
C LEU A 203 -16.05 38.50 3.71
N ALA A 204 -17.06 39.33 3.95
CA ALA A 204 -18.11 39.03 4.93
C ALA A 204 -18.85 37.72 4.61
N LYS A 205 -19.19 37.47 3.33
CA LYS A 205 -19.82 36.20 2.90
C LYS A 205 -18.91 35.00 3.13
N LEU A 206 -17.61 35.12 2.83
CA LEU A 206 -16.63 34.05 3.08
C LEU A 206 -16.45 33.76 4.57
N ALA A 207 -16.46 34.80 5.40
CA ALA A 207 -16.27 34.68 6.86
C ALA A 207 -17.49 34.03 7.54
N ALA A 208 -18.69 34.25 6.99
CA ALA A 208 -19.93 33.70 7.52
C ALA A 208 -19.96 32.16 7.52
N GLU A 209 -19.25 31.52 6.58
CA GLU A 209 -19.16 30.05 6.50
C GLU A 209 -18.11 29.44 7.46
N SER A 210 -17.38 30.27 8.21
CA SER A 210 -16.24 29.79 9.00
C SER A 210 -16.63 28.73 10.03
N GLU A 211 -17.73 28.93 10.76
CA GLU A 211 -18.14 27.96 11.79
C GLU A 211 -18.71 26.69 11.18
N THR A 212 -19.49 26.82 10.11
CA THR A 212 -20.04 25.69 9.36
C THR A 212 -18.92 24.78 8.86
N ILE A 213 -17.88 25.34 8.25
CA ILE A 213 -16.75 24.56 7.73
C ILE A 213 -15.94 23.93 8.88
N ALA A 214 -15.74 24.64 9.99
CA ALA A 214 -15.07 24.10 11.18
C ALA A 214 -15.82 22.87 11.72
N GLU A 215 -17.13 22.98 11.89
CA GLU A 215 -17.99 21.90 12.38
C GLU A 215 -18.00 20.70 11.43
N GLN A 216 -17.93 20.93 10.12
CA GLN A 216 -17.81 19.85 9.13
C GLN A 216 -16.48 19.11 9.24
N TYR A 217 -15.37 19.82 9.46
CA TYR A 217 -14.09 19.17 9.75
C TYR A 217 -14.14 18.38 11.05
N GLU A 218 -14.66 18.96 12.13
CA GLU A 218 -14.78 18.31 13.44
C GLU A 218 -15.58 17.00 13.36
N ASN A 219 -16.69 17.04 12.61
CA ASN A 219 -17.56 15.89 12.39
C ASN A 219 -17.08 14.92 11.29
N ARG A 220 -15.89 15.14 10.72
CA ARG A 220 -15.27 14.34 9.66
C ARG A 220 -16.03 14.33 8.33
N GLU A 221 -16.88 15.34 8.11
CA GLU A 221 -17.58 15.60 6.85
C GLU A 221 -16.69 16.35 5.85
N TYR A 222 -15.50 15.82 5.59
CA TYR A 222 -14.45 16.50 4.80
C TYR A 222 -14.89 16.79 3.36
N ALA A 223 -15.62 15.88 2.72
CA ALA A 223 -16.15 16.08 1.39
C ALA A 223 -17.16 17.23 1.34
N ARG A 224 -17.91 17.44 2.42
CA ARG A 224 -18.83 18.57 2.55
C ARG A 224 -18.05 19.88 2.76
N ALA A 225 -17.07 19.87 3.67
CA ALA A 225 -16.19 21.01 3.91
C ALA A 225 -15.53 21.50 2.61
N LEU A 226 -14.92 20.59 1.85
CA LEU A 226 -14.26 20.94 0.59
C LEU A 226 -15.25 21.40 -0.50
N ARG A 227 -16.47 20.86 -0.53
CA ARG A 227 -17.51 21.34 -1.45
C ARG A 227 -17.90 22.78 -1.14
N ASP A 228 -18.12 23.09 0.14
CA ASP A 228 -18.53 24.42 0.58
C ASP A 228 -17.38 25.43 0.36
N ILE A 229 -16.13 25.05 0.63
CA ILE A 229 -14.94 25.86 0.32
C ILE A 229 -14.81 26.11 -1.20
N MET A 230 -15.07 25.11 -2.05
CA MET A 230 -15.02 25.32 -3.50
C MET A 230 -16.17 26.18 -4.02
N ALA A 231 -17.35 26.13 -3.38
CA ALA A 231 -18.44 27.07 -3.67
C ALA A 231 -18.06 28.52 -3.31
N LEU A 232 -17.33 28.73 -2.21
CA LEU A 232 -16.75 30.03 -1.88
C LEU A 232 -15.71 30.46 -2.93
N ALA A 233 -14.85 29.55 -3.39
CA ALA A 233 -13.91 29.84 -4.46
C ALA A 233 -14.63 30.23 -5.77
N ASP A 234 -15.77 29.60 -6.09
CA ASP A 234 -16.62 29.99 -7.22
C ASP A 234 -17.17 31.40 -7.05
N ALA A 235 -17.69 31.77 -5.87
CA ALA A 235 -18.15 33.13 -5.60
C ALA A 235 -17.03 34.18 -5.74
N VAL A 236 -15.80 33.85 -5.36
CA VAL A 236 -14.63 34.72 -5.58
C VAL A 236 -14.29 34.83 -7.07
N ASN A 237 -14.41 33.74 -7.84
CA ASN A 237 -14.21 33.77 -9.30
C ASN A 237 -15.28 34.63 -10.00
N GLU A 238 -16.54 34.52 -9.60
CA GLU A 238 -17.62 35.40 -10.08
C GLU A 238 -17.32 36.88 -9.76
N TYR A 239 -16.76 37.16 -8.58
CA TYR A 239 -16.32 38.50 -8.23
C TYR A 239 -15.19 39.02 -9.14
N VAL A 240 -14.22 38.15 -9.49
CA VAL A 240 -13.17 38.47 -10.47
C VAL A 240 -13.79 38.84 -11.81
N ASP A 241 -14.74 38.04 -12.31
CA ASP A 241 -15.35 38.22 -13.63
C ASP A 241 -16.27 39.44 -13.70
N ALA A 242 -16.93 39.79 -12.59
CA ALA A 242 -17.74 41.00 -12.48
C ALA A 242 -16.89 42.27 -12.49
N ASN A 243 -15.71 42.25 -11.86
CA ASN A 243 -14.85 43.43 -11.71
C ASN A 243 -13.78 43.55 -12.78
N LYS A 244 -13.37 42.44 -13.41
CA LYS A 244 -12.40 42.38 -14.51
C LYS A 244 -11.15 43.23 -14.26
N PRO A 245 -10.29 42.86 -13.29
CA PRO A 245 -9.11 43.67 -12.93
C PRO A 245 -8.17 43.96 -14.11
N TRP A 246 -8.12 43.08 -15.13
CA TRP A 246 -7.36 43.30 -16.36
C TRP A 246 -7.93 44.40 -17.27
N GLU A 247 -9.23 44.71 -17.17
CA GLU A 247 -9.87 45.84 -17.84
C GLU A 247 -9.73 47.11 -17.02
N LEU A 248 -9.96 47.04 -15.70
CA LEU A 248 -9.74 48.17 -14.78
C LEU A 248 -8.33 48.72 -14.89
N ALA A 249 -7.32 47.86 -14.99
CA ALA A 249 -5.93 48.27 -15.15
C ALA A 249 -5.65 49.07 -16.44
N LYS A 250 -6.53 49.02 -17.44
CA LYS A 250 -6.36 49.76 -18.70
C LYS A 250 -7.15 51.08 -18.72
N GLN A 251 -8.01 51.32 -17.74
CA GLN A 251 -8.87 52.50 -17.67
C GLN A 251 -8.19 53.58 -16.82
N GLU A 252 -8.15 54.81 -17.34
CA GLU A 252 -7.60 55.96 -16.61
C GLU A 252 -8.50 56.33 -15.42
N GLY A 253 -7.90 56.63 -14.27
CA GLY A 253 -8.62 56.99 -13.04
C GLY A 253 -9.20 55.81 -12.23
N GLN A 254 -9.00 54.55 -12.66
CA GLN A 254 -9.53 53.37 -11.98
C GLN A 254 -8.54 52.66 -11.04
N ASP A 255 -7.37 53.26 -10.78
CA ASP A 255 -6.33 52.63 -9.95
C ASP A 255 -6.79 52.34 -8.53
N GLU A 256 -7.61 53.22 -7.94
CA GLU A 256 -8.16 53.00 -6.60
C GLU A 256 -9.10 51.78 -6.54
N ARG A 257 -9.99 51.65 -7.54
CA ARG A 257 -10.90 50.51 -7.63
C ARG A 257 -10.15 49.21 -7.93
N LEU A 258 -9.13 49.28 -8.79
CA LEU A 258 -8.25 48.14 -9.06
C LEU A 258 -7.53 47.68 -7.78
N HIS A 259 -7.02 48.63 -6.99
CA HIS A 259 -6.32 48.33 -5.73
C HIS A 259 -7.25 47.65 -4.73
N GLU A 260 -8.46 48.17 -4.57
CA GLU A 260 -9.51 47.60 -3.73
C GLU A 260 -9.85 46.16 -4.16
N VAL A 261 -10.23 45.97 -5.43
CA VAL A 261 -10.58 44.64 -5.97
C VAL A 261 -9.44 43.65 -5.80
N CYS A 262 -8.21 44.02 -6.15
CA CYS A 262 -7.07 43.13 -5.97
C CYS A 262 -6.80 42.83 -4.49
N SER A 263 -7.03 43.77 -3.58
CA SER A 263 -6.85 43.56 -2.14
C SER A 263 -7.91 42.63 -1.56
N GLU A 264 -9.17 42.75 -1.99
CA GLU A 264 -10.24 41.81 -1.65
C GLU A 264 -9.91 40.40 -2.14
N LEU A 265 -9.41 40.24 -3.36
CA LEU A 265 -9.03 38.93 -3.90
C LEU A 265 -7.89 38.28 -3.11
N ILE A 266 -6.89 39.05 -2.66
CA ILE A 266 -5.80 38.52 -1.82
C ILE A 266 -6.31 38.12 -0.43
N ASN A 267 -7.21 38.90 0.17
CA ASN A 267 -7.84 38.52 1.43
C ASN A 267 -8.73 37.27 1.27
N ALA A 268 -9.53 37.18 0.21
CA ALA A 268 -10.35 36.01 -0.08
C ALA A 268 -9.50 34.75 -0.29
N PHE A 269 -8.38 34.87 -1.02
CA PHE A 269 -7.39 33.80 -1.13
C PHE A 269 -6.82 33.39 0.23
N THR A 270 -6.54 34.34 1.12
CA THR A 270 -6.04 34.06 2.48
C THR A 270 -7.05 33.25 3.29
N MET A 271 -8.33 33.61 3.24
CA MET A 271 -9.41 32.89 3.95
C MET A 271 -9.60 31.47 3.39
N LEU A 272 -9.64 31.32 2.06
CA LEU A 272 -9.72 30.00 1.41
C LEU A 272 -8.51 29.14 1.77
N THR A 273 -7.32 29.73 1.85
CA THR A 273 -6.11 29.03 2.28
C THR A 273 -6.24 28.55 3.72
N ALA A 274 -6.79 29.37 4.63
CA ALA A 274 -7.01 28.98 6.02
C ALA A 274 -7.96 27.78 6.13
N TYR A 275 -9.05 27.78 5.35
CA TYR A 275 -9.96 26.64 5.27
C TYR A 275 -9.30 25.39 4.69
N LEU A 276 -8.43 25.54 3.69
CA LEU A 276 -7.75 24.41 3.03
C LEU A 276 -6.50 23.93 3.78
N ALA A 277 -5.97 24.68 4.74
CA ALA A 277 -4.71 24.37 5.43
C ALA A 277 -4.65 22.96 6.08
N PRO A 278 -5.73 22.41 6.68
CA PRO A 278 -5.73 21.03 7.16
C PRO A 278 -5.49 19.99 6.07
N VAL A 279 -5.87 20.30 4.82
CA VAL A 279 -5.76 19.40 3.67
C VAL A 279 -4.50 19.69 2.84
N LEU A 280 -4.11 20.96 2.72
CA LEU A 280 -2.99 21.46 1.89
C LEU A 280 -1.93 22.21 2.73
N PRO A 281 -1.26 21.55 3.70
CA PRO A 281 -0.35 22.21 4.63
C PRO A 281 0.87 22.90 3.97
N GLN A 282 1.48 22.28 2.94
CA GLN A 282 2.63 22.84 2.24
C GLN A 282 2.22 24.01 1.35
N THR A 283 1.08 23.92 0.67
CA THR A 283 0.52 25.06 -0.08
C THR A 283 0.16 26.21 0.86
N ALA A 284 -0.41 25.93 2.04
CA ALA A 284 -0.68 26.95 3.05
C ALA A 284 0.59 27.62 3.57
N ALA A 285 1.67 26.86 3.81
CA ALA A 285 2.97 27.43 4.17
C ALA A 285 3.57 28.30 3.05
N ASN A 286 3.44 27.89 1.79
CA ASN A 286 3.89 28.67 0.63
C ASN A 286 3.07 29.96 0.47
N ALA A 287 1.75 29.87 0.69
CA ALA A 287 0.87 31.02 0.71
C ALA A 287 1.20 31.98 1.85
N ALA A 288 1.53 31.48 3.06
CA ALA A 288 1.97 32.31 4.18
C ALA A 288 3.22 33.12 3.82
N ARG A 289 4.22 32.48 3.18
CA ARG A 289 5.41 33.17 2.66
C ARG A 289 5.06 34.25 1.64
N PHE A 290 4.17 33.94 0.68
CA PHE A 290 3.69 34.93 -0.29
C PHE A 290 2.99 36.12 0.39
N LEU A 291 2.13 35.84 1.37
CA LEU A 291 1.38 36.85 2.11
C LEU A 291 2.21 37.56 3.18
N ASN A 292 3.49 37.21 3.35
CA ASN A 292 4.37 37.75 4.37
C ASN A 292 3.81 37.57 5.80
N LEU A 293 3.36 36.35 6.10
CA LEU A 293 2.83 35.91 7.39
C LEU A 293 3.69 34.77 7.94
N ASP A 294 3.79 34.67 9.26
CA ASP A 294 4.47 33.54 9.92
C ASP A 294 3.74 32.22 9.66
N ALA A 295 2.41 32.24 9.76
CA ALA A 295 1.54 31.12 9.42
C ALA A 295 0.15 31.62 9.05
N ILE A 296 -0.57 30.83 8.26
CA ILE A 296 -2.02 30.99 8.07
C ILE A 296 -2.71 30.07 9.06
N THR A 297 -3.61 30.64 9.86
CA THR A 297 -4.36 29.95 10.91
C THR A 297 -5.85 30.15 10.69
N TRP A 298 -6.68 29.44 11.46
CA TRP A 298 -8.13 29.61 11.40
C TRP A 298 -8.59 31.05 11.69
N ALA A 299 -7.83 31.84 12.47
CA ALA A 299 -8.17 33.23 12.71
C ALA A 299 -8.23 34.08 11.43
N ASN A 300 -7.47 33.69 10.39
CA ASN A 300 -7.46 34.38 9.10
C ASN A 300 -8.75 34.17 8.28
N THR A 301 -9.70 33.36 8.75
CA THR A 301 -11.04 33.23 8.15
C THR A 301 -11.97 34.37 8.56
N ARG A 302 -11.56 35.22 9.53
CA ARG A 302 -12.38 36.29 10.11
C ARG A 302 -11.73 37.67 10.08
N VAL A 303 -10.42 37.73 9.85
CA VAL A 303 -9.63 38.95 9.94
C VAL A 303 -8.95 39.21 8.60
N THR A 304 -9.16 40.41 8.06
CA THR A 304 -8.48 40.89 6.86
C THR A 304 -7.07 41.38 7.20
N LEU A 305 -6.20 41.46 6.20
CA LEU A 305 -4.82 41.89 6.36
C LEU A 305 -4.66 43.42 6.47
N GLY A 306 -5.70 44.21 6.16
CA GLY A 306 -5.60 45.68 6.14
C GLY A 306 -4.56 46.19 5.15
N GLU A 307 -3.86 47.30 5.48
CA GLU A 307 -2.80 47.89 4.66
C GLU A 307 -1.44 47.13 4.72
N HIS A 308 -1.49 45.81 4.58
CA HIS A 308 -0.36 44.90 4.73
C HIS A 308 0.50 44.79 3.48
N ALA A 309 1.81 44.54 3.66
CA ALA A 309 2.75 44.32 2.55
C ALA A 309 2.89 42.83 2.26
N ILE A 310 2.74 42.44 0.99
CA ILE A 310 2.91 41.06 0.50
C ILE A 310 4.22 40.91 -0.28
N ASN A 311 4.73 39.68 -0.31
CA ASN A 311 5.89 39.33 -1.11
C ASN A 311 5.51 39.10 -2.58
N LYS A 312 6.53 38.99 -3.44
CA LYS A 312 6.33 38.63 -4.84
C LYS A 312 5.69 37.24 -4.93
N TYR A 313 4.64 37.13 -5.73
CA TYR A 313 3.96 35.85 -5.96
C TYR A 313 4.86 34.84 -6.67
N GLU A 314 4.84 33.62 -6.16
CA GLU A 314 5.43 32.43 -6.76
C GLU A 314 4.34 31.42 -7.05
N HIS A 315 4.52 30.62 -8.10
CA HIS A 315 3.53 29.62 -8.49
C HIS A 315 3.36 28.55 -7.39
N LEU A 316 2.17 28.47 -6.81
CA LEU A 316 1.93 27.65 -5.62
C LEU A 316 1.69 26.16 -5.91
N MET A 317 1.09 25.84 -7.05
CA MET A 317 0.74 24.46 -7.39
C MET A 317 0.66 24.24 -8.91
N GLN A 318 1.38 23.23 -9.37
CA GLN A 318 1.34 22.77 -10.76
C GLN A 318 0.11 21.89 -11.03
N ARG A 319 -0.25 21.80 -12.32
CA ARG A 319 -1.27 20.88 -12.79
C ARG A 319 -0.78 19.43 -12.71
N VAL A 320 -1.69 18.51 -12.46
CA VAL A 320 -1.48 17.08 -12.67
C VAL A 320 -1.51 16.81 -14.16
N GLU A 321 -0.46 16.20 -14.68
CA GLU A 321 -0.39 15.76 -16.08
C GLU A 321 -0.75 14.28 -16.21
N GLN A 322 -1.45 13.92 -17.28
CA GLN A 322 -1.80 12.52 -17.57
C GLN A 322 -0.56 11.63 -17.57
N LYS A 323 0.54 12.14 -18.15
CA LYS A 323 1.81 11.42 -18.21
C LYS A 323 2.33 11.03 -16.83
N GLN A 324 2.21 11.88 -15.81
CA GLN A 324 2.67 11.57 -14.45
C GLN A 324 1.89 10.39 -13.85
N VAL A 325 0.59 10.31 -14.13
CA VAL A 325 -0.25 9.19 -13.68
C VAL A 325 0.07 7.91 -14.47
N ASP A 326 0.29 8.02 -15.79
CA ASP A 326 0.67 6.88 -16.63
C ASP A 326 2.03 6.31 -16.20
N ASP A 327 3.02 7.18 -15.97
CA ASP A 327 4.35 6.81 -15.47
C ASP A 327 4.26 6.12 -14.10
N LEU A 328 3.38 6.62 -13.21
CA LEU A 328 3.12 5.99 -11.91
C LEU A 328 2.57 4.57 -12.06
N ILE A 329 1.56 4.37 -12.90
CA ILE A 329 0.98 3.05 -13.13
C ILE A 329 2.01 2.10 -13.73
N GLU A 330 2.79 2.56 -14.70
CA GLU A 330 3.83 1.76 -15.35
C GLU A 330 4.94 1.37 -14.37
N ALA A 331 5.44 2.31 -13.55
CA ALA A 331 6.44 2.02 -12.53
C ALA A 331 5.96 0.95 -11.53
N ASN A 332 4.67 0.99 -11.14
CA ASN A 332 4.10 -0.01 -10.24
C ASN A 332 3.89 -1.38 -10.92
N LYS A 333 3.68 -1.44 -12.25
CA LYS A 333 3.71 -2.72 -13.00
C LYS A 333 5.12 -3.30 -13.08
N GLN A 334 6.13 -2.46 -13.32
CA GLN A 334 7.52 -2.90 -13.42
C GLN A 334 8.08 -3.38 -12.07
N SER A 335 7.57 -2.84 -10.96
CA SER A 335 7.90 -3.32 -9.60
C SER A 335 7.46 -4.77 -9.30
N ILE A 336 6.75 -5.42 -10.22
CA ILE A 336 6.47 -6.88 -10.21
C ILE A 336 7.72 -7.69 -10.57
N GLN A 337 8.70 -7.10 -11.26
CA GLN A 337 10.01 -7.72 -11.40
C GLN A 337 10.68 -7.71 -10.03
N THR A 338 10.78 -8.91 -9.46
CA THR A 338 11.35 -9.25 -8.17
C THR A 338 12.58 -8.38 -7.86
N PRO A 339 12.66 -7.73 -6.69
CA PRO A 339 13.91 -7.15 -6.23
C PRO A 339 14.99 -8.25 -6.24
N PRO A 340 16.25 -7.96 -6.61
CA PRO A 340 17.32 -8.93 -6.42
C PRO A 340 17.37 -9.27 -4.94
N ALA A 341 17.15 -10.54 -4.62
CA ALA A 341 17.26 -11.03 -3.26
C ALA A 341 18.68 -10.70 -2.71
N PRO A 342 18.82 -10.43 -1.40
CA PRO A 342 20.13 -10.31 -0.77
C PRO A 342 20.95 -11.56 -1.11
N ALA A 343 22.23 -11.39 -1.45
CA ALA A 343 23.12 -12.46 -1.87
C ALA A 343 23.09 -13.63 -0.87
N ALA A 344 22.31 -14.66 -1.20
CA ALA A 344 22.35 -15.95 -0.56
C ALA A 344 23.55 -16.71 -1.11
N GLU A 345 24.26 -17.39 -0.22
CA GLU A 345 25.42 -18.23 -0.53
C GLU A 345 25.16 -19.12 -1.76
N GLU A 346 26.15 -19.22 -2.65
CA GLU A 346 26.06 -20.04 -3.86
C GLU A 346 25.71 -21.48 -3.52
N SER A 347 24.50 -21.88 -3.90
CA SER A 347 24.04 -23.26 -3.85
C SER A 347 24.96 -24.15 -4.70
N LYS A 348 25.45 -25.25 -4.13
CA LYS A 348 26.23 -26.29 -4.84
C LYS A 348 25.39 -27.13 -5.81
N TYR A 349 24.11 -26.81 -5.96
CA TYR A 349 23.18 -27.53 -6.83
C TYR A 349 22.95 -26.76 -8.13
N GLU A 350 22.74 -27.50 -9.22
CA GLU A 350 22.37 -26.89 -10.50
C GLU A 350 21.09 -26.06 -10.34
N LYS A 351 21.04 -24.94 -11.07
CA LYS A 351 19.88 -24.06 -11.06
C LYS A 351 18.67 -24.85 -11.56
N VAL A 352 17.55 -24.71 -10.85
CA VAL A 352 16.27 -25.28 -11.28
C VAL A 352 15.95 -24.75 -12.67
N ALA A 353 15.55 -25.66 -13.57
CA ALA A 353 15.15 -25.31 -14.92
C ALA A 353 13.93 -24.37 -14.93
N GLU A 354 13.66 -23.77 -16.08
CA GLU A 354 12.45 -22.96 -16.28
C GLU A 354 11.18 -23.78 -16.01
N GLN A 355 10.08 -23.09 -15.69
CA GLN A 355 8.81 -23.72 -15.31
C GLN A 355 8.28 -24.62 -16.43
N ALA A 356 8.12 -25.92 -16.14
CA ALA A 356 7.42 -26.85 -17.02
C ALA A 356 5.91 -26.83 -16.76
N SER A 357 5.10 -27.13 -17.78
CA SER A 357 3.65 -27.26 -17.62
C SER A 357 3.26 -28.62 -17.02
N PHE A 358 2.11 -28.70 -16.35
CA PHE A 358 1.56 -29.98 -15.88
C PHE A 358 1.32 -30.96 -17.04
N ASP A 359 0.94 -30.45 -18.21
CA ASP A 359 0.76 -31.27 -19.41
C ASP A 359 2.08 -31.90 -19.89
N ASP A 360 3.22 -31.24 -19.67
CA ASP A 360 4.52 -31.80 -20.02
C ASP A 360 4.90 -32.96 -19.10
N PHE A 361 4.55 -32.88 -17.81
CA PHE A 361 4.73 -33.99 -16.87
C PHE A 361 3.83 -35.19 -17.23
N MET A 362 2.56 -34.93 -17.55
CA MET A 362 1.60 -35.97 -17.93
C MET A 362 1.98 -36.74 -19.20
N LYS A 363 2.80 -36.14 -20.08
CA LYS A 363 3.35 -36.80 -21.28
C LYS A 363 4.41 -37.84 -20.96
N ILE A 364 5.03 -37.84 -19.77
CA ILE A 364 6.09 -38.79 -19.40
C ILE A 364 5.46 -39.99 -18.67
N ASP A 365 5.71 -41.20 -19.17
CA ASP A 365 5.25 -42.42 -18.50
C ASP A 365 6.42 -43.05 -17.73
N MET A 366 6.40 -42.91 -16.42
CA MET A 366 7.39 -43.48 -15.51
C MET A 366 6.81 -44.69 -14.77
N ARG A 367 7.57 -45.76 -14.71
CA ARG A 367 7.15 -47.04 -14.12
C ARG A 367 8.21 -47.61 -13.19
N VAL A 368 7.74 -48.32 -12.18
CA VAL A 368 8.59 -49.16 -11.34
C VAL A 368 8.96 -50.42 -12.11
N ALA A 369 10.25 -50.77 -12.10
CA ALA A 369 10.77 -51.97 -12.72
C ALA A 369 11.70 -52.73 -11.78
N LYS A 370 11.66 -54.05 -11.84
CA LYS A 370 12.58 -54.91 -11.11
C LYS A 370 13.80 -55.22 -11.96
N VAL A 371 14.99 -55.05 -11.37
CA VAL A 371 16.25 -55.45 -12.02
C VAL A 371 16.37 -56.97 -11.94
N LEU A 372 16.28 -57.66 -13.09
CA LEU A 372 16.51 -59.10 -13.16
C LEU A 372 18.01 -59.41 -13.21
N ASN A 373 18.73 -58.64 -14.01
CA ASN A 373 20.17 -58.78 -14.18
C ASN A 373 20.79 -57.42 -14.53
N CYS A 374 21.94 -57.12 -13.95
CA CYS A 374 22.73 -55.93 -14.22
C CYS A 374 24.20 -56.32 -14.41
N GLU A 375 24.74 -55.98 -15.57
CA GLU A 375 26.12 -56.32 -15.95
C GLU A 375 26.85 -55.11 -16.56
N ALA A 376 28.17 -55.11 -16.43
CA ALA A 376 29.01 -54.14 -17.14
C ALA A 376 28.98 -54.42 -18.65
N VAL A 377 28.92 -53.37 -19.46
CA VAL A 377 28.91 -53.52 -20.92
C VAL A 377 30.33 -53.71 -21.43
N GLU A 378 30.61 -54.85 -22.06
CA GLU A 378 31.91 -55.11 -22.69
C GLU A 378 32.23 -54.03 -23.74
N GLY A 379 33.39 -53.39 -23.61
CA GLY A 379 33.81 -52.29 -24.47
C GLY A 379 33.32 -50.89 -24.05
N SER A 380 32.66 -50.75 -22.89
CA SER A 380 32.32 -49.45 -22.29
C SER A 380 32.71 -49.37 -20.82
N THR A 381 33.42 -48.30 -20.43
CA THR A 381 33.75 -48.03 -19.03
C THR A 381 32.67 -47.21 -18.30
N LYS A 382 31.61 -46.80 -19.01
CA LYS A 382 30.58 -45.88 -18.51
C LYS A 382 29.20 -46.51 -18.37
N LEU A 383 28.92 -47.60 -19.08
CA LEU A 383 27.57 -48.15 -19.22
C LEU A 383 27.41 -49.45 -18.42
N LEU A 384 26.28 -49.58 -17.75
CA LEU A 384 25.73 -50.84 -17.27
C LEU A 384 24.51 -51.20 -18.12
N LYS A 385 24.32 -52.49 -18.37
CA LYS A 385 23.14 -53.05 -19.04
C LYS A 385 22.20 -53.62 -17.99
N PHE A 386 20.94 -53.18 -18.01
CA PHE A 386 19.88 -53.63 -17.13
C PHE A 386 18.86 -54.44 -17.92
N ASP A 387 18.65 -55.69 -17.51
CA ASP A 387 17.49 -56.47 -17.90
C ASP A 387 16.39 -56.21 -16.88
N LEU A 388 15.36 -55.48 -17.29
CA LEU A 388 14.29 -55.00 -16.41
C LEU A 388 12.99 -55.76 -16.65
N ASP A 389 12.27 -56.03 -15.57
CA ASP A 389 10.92 -56.57 -15.57
C ASP A 389 9.92 -55.52 -15.08
N PHE A 390 8.97 -55.15 -15.93
CA PHE A 390 7.87 -54.25 -15.60
C PHE A 390 6.61 -55.02 -15.16
N GLY A 391 6.69 -56.34 -14.97
CA GLY A 391 5.57 -57.20 -14.58
C GLY A 391 4.68 -57.61 -15.75
N PHE A 392 4.55 -56.75 -16.77
CA PHE A 392 3.81 -57.03 -18.00
C PHE A 392 4.71 -57.20 -19.24
N GLU A 393 5.96 -56.74 -19.19
CA GLU A 393 6.95 -56.92 -20.25
C GLU A 393 8.38 -56.79 -19.71
N LYS A 394 9.35 -57.24 -20.50
CA LYS A 394 10.78 -57.11 -20.18
C LYS A 394 11.46 -56.21 -21.20
N ARG A 395 12.40 -55.39 -20.72
CA ARG A 395 13.14 -54.45 -21.56
C ARG A 395 14.61 -54.40 -21.18
N ILE A 396 15.43 -54.03 -22.15
CA ILE A 396 16.85 -53.74 -21.92
C ILE A 396 17.04 -52.23 -21.87
N ILE A 397 17.65 -51.74 -20.78
CA ILE A 397 18.02 -50.33 -20.63
C ILE A 397 19.52 -50.22 -20.34
N PHE A 398 20.20 -49.36 -21.09
CA PHE A 398 21.61 -49.02 -20.85
C PHE A 398 21.71 -47.72 -20.05
N SER A 399 22.40 -47.75 -18.91
CA SER A 399 22.54 -46.57 -18.04
C SER A 399 23.99 -46.20 -17.80
N GLY A 400 24.27 -44.89 -17.83
CA GLY A 400 25.60 -44.29 -17.69
C GLY A 400 26.15 -44.23 -16.26
N ILE A 401 25.78 -45.19 -15.40
CA ILE A 401 26.03 -45.12 -13.95
C ILE A 401 27.17 -46.02 -13.47
N ALA A 402 27.94 -46.64 -14.38
CA ALA A 402 28.97 -47.63 -14.02
C ALA A 402 29.98 -47.11 -12.99
N ALA A 403 30.40 -45.85 -13.09
CA ALA A 403 31.33 -45.23 -12.14
C ALA A 403 30.77 -45.10 -10.71
N SER A 404 29.44 -45.08 -10.56
CA SER A 404 28.76 -45.01 -9.26
C SER A 404 28.45 -46.38 -8.66
N TYR A 405 28.51 -47.43 -9.49
CA TYR A 405 28.17 -48.81 -9.13
C TYR A 405 29.23 -49.78 -9.71
N PRO A 406 30.41 -49.88 -9.07
CA PRO A 406 31.50 -50.74 -9.55
C PRO A 406 31.19 -52.24 -9.46
N ASN A 407 30.19 -52.63 -8.66
CA ASN A 407 29.70 -54.01 -8.51
C ASN A 407 28.24 -54.12 -9.02
N PRO A 408 27.99 -54.28 -10.33
CA PRO A 408 26.63 -54.29 -10.90
C PRO A 408 25.71 -55.37 -10.33
N ALA A 409 26.26 -56.53 -9.94
CA ALA A 409 25.50 -57.65 -9.41
C ALA A 409 24.72 -57.32 -8.12
N GLU A 410 25.16 -56.32 -7.35
CA GLU A 410 24.45 -55.84 -6.15
C GLU A 410 23.13 -55.13 -6.48
N LEU A 411 22.92 -54.76 -7.75
CA LEU A 411 21.69 -54.13 -8.21
C LEU A 411 20.61 -55.15 -8.57
N ASN A 412 20.95 -56.44 -8.69
CA ASN A 412 19.99 -57.50 -9.00
C ASN A 412 18.94 -57.62 -7.91
N GLY A 413 17.67 -57.65 -8.32
CA GLY A 413 16.52 -57.72 -7.42
C GLY A 413 16.02 -56.39 -6.88
N ARG A 414 16.74 -55.27 -7.10
CA ARG A 414 16.28 -53.94 -6.70
C ARG A 414 15.12 -53.46 -7.57
N MET A 415 14.30 -52.59 -6.99
CA MET A 415 13.32 -51.80 -7.74
C MET A 415 13.97 -50.50 -8.20
N VAL A 416 13.67 -50.08 -9.42
CA VAL A 416 14.14 -48.82 -10.00
C VAL A 416 12.99 -48.12 -10.72
N ILE A 417 13.08 -46.80 -10.84
CA ILE A 417 12.16 -46.02 -11.66
C ILE A 417 12.75 -45.84 -13.06
N ALA A 418 11.96 -46.17 -14.08
CA ALA A 418 12.33 -46.00 -15.47
C ALA A 418 11.26 -45.26 -16.26
N VAL A 419 11.69 -44.39 -17.18
CA VAL A 419 10.83 -43.78 -18.19
C VAL A 419 10.57 -44.82 -19.29
N ALA A 420 9.31 -45.23 -19.41
CA ALA A 420 8.87 -46.33 -20.26
C ALA A 420 8.35 -45.89 -21.64
N ASN A 421 8.06 -44.61 -21.86
CA ASN A 421 7.53 -44.13 -23.14
C ASN A 421 8.53 -43.34 -24.01
N PHE A 422 9.83 -43.45 -23.70
CA PHE A 422 10.87 -42.96 -24.61
C PHE A 422 11.02 -43.90 -25.82
N ALA A 423 11.23 -43.30 -26.99
CA ALA A 423 11.51 -44.06 -28.21
C ALA A 423 12.80 -44.89 -28.03
N PRO A 424 12.82 -46.16 -28.48
CA PRO A 424 14.01 -47.00 -28.39
C PRO A 424 15.22 -46.35 -29.08
N ARG A 425 16.35 -46.29 -28.37
CA ARG A 425 17.59 -45.67 -28.86
C ARG A 425 18.63 -46.74 -29.19
N LYS A 426 19.06 -46.79 -30.46
CA LYS A 426 20.15 -47.67 -30.89
C LYS A 426 21.48 -47.18 -30.31
N MET A 427 22.08 -47.97 -29.44
CA MET A 427 23.39 -47.74 -28.86
C MET A 427 24.43 -48.33 -29.82
N ALA A 428 25.19 -47.46 -30.50
CA ALA A 428 26.03 -47.76 -31.66
C ALA A 428 26.55 -49.21 -31.78
N LYS A 429 27.23 -49.72 -30.73
CA LYS A 429 27.85 -51.06 -30.71
C LYS A 429 27.30 -52.01 -29.64
N PHE A 430 26.28 -51.63 -28.87
CA PHE A 430 25.90 -52.34 -27.63
C PHE A 430 24.48 -52.91 -27.61
N GLY A 431 23.59 -52.45 -28.50
CA GLY A 431 22.21 -52.92 -28.57
C GLY A 431 21.21 -51.78 -28.67
N VAL A 432 19.95 -52.02 -28.28
CA VAL A 432 18.88 -51.02 -28.25
C VAL A 432 18.50 -50.77 -26.79
N SER A 433 18.47 -49.50 -26.37
CA SER A 433 17.98 -49.09 -25.05
C SER A 433 16.51 -48.69 -25.17
N GLU A 434 15.63 -49.33 -24.42
CA GLU A 434 14.18 -49.20 -24.55
C GLU A 434 13.55 -48.38 -23.41
N GLY A 435 14.29 -47.38 -22.94
CA GLY A 435 13.88 -46.46 -21.88
C GLY A 435 15.07 -45.77 -21.22
N MET A 436 14.80 -45.11 -20.10
CA MET A 436 15.81 -44.43 -19.29
C MET A 436 15.57 -44.68 -17.80
N ILE A 437 16.59 -45.14 -17.06
CA ILE A 437 16.52 -45.28 -15.61
C ILE A 437 16.82 -43.92 -14.95
N LEU A 438 16.07 -43.55 -13.91
CA LEU A 438 16.24 -42.30 -13.20
C LEU A 438 17.24 -42.43 -12.05
N SER A 439 18.05 -41.39 -11.87
CA SER A 439 19.05 -41.30 -10.81
C SER A 439 19.20 -39.86 -10.31
N ALA A 440 19.42 -39.70 -9.01
CA ALA A 440 19.79 -38.43 -8.42
C ALA A 440 21.30 -38.18 -8.63
N ALA A 441 21.65 -37.01 -9.16
CA ALA A 441 23.03 -36.54 -9.20
C ALA A 441 23.39 -35.86 -7.87
N THR A 442 24.42 -36.37 -7.20
CA THR A 442 24.99 -35.74 -6.01
C THR A 442 25.86 -34.54 -6.40
N ALA A 443 26.15 -33.64 -5.45
CA ALA A 443 27.05 -32.49 -5.68
C ALA A 443 28.47 -32.90 -6.12
N GLU A 444 28.87 -34.15 -5.88
CA GLU A 444 30.14 -34.74 -6.30
C GLU A 444 30.07 -35.43 -7.68
N GLY A 445 28.95 -35.31 -8.38
CA GLY A 445 28.74 -35.91 -9.71
C GLY A 445 28.48 -37.43 -9.71
N LYS A 446 28.35 -38.08 -8.54
CA LYS A 446 27.93 -39.48 -8.44
C LYS A 446 26.42 -39.61 -8.63
N LEU A 447 26.00 -40.66 -9.32
CA LEU A 447 24.60 -40.97 -9.59
C LEU A 447 24.08 -42.02 -8.61
N LYS A 448 22.92 -41.76 -8.03
CA LYS A 448 22.21 -42.66 -7.11
C LYS A 448 20.87 -43.04 -7.71
N LEU A 449 20.65 -44.33 -7.95
CA LEU A 449 19.37 -44.85 -8.42
C LEU A 449 18.23 -44.42 -7.48
N LEU A 450 17.13 -43.96 -8.06
CA LEU A 450 15.91 -43.70 -7.31
C LEU A 450 15.25 -45.04 -6.94
N ASP A 451 14.86 -45.17 -5.67
CA ASP A 451 14.20 -46.34 -5.11
C ASP A 451 12.72 -46.03 -4.80
N VAL A 452 11.97 -47.05 -4.43
CA VAL A 452 10.54 -46.97 -4.09
C VAL A 452 10.28 -47.64 -2.74
N ASP A 453 9.22 -47.20 -2.05
CA ASP A 453 8.83 -47.78 -0.76
C ASP A 453 8.50 -49.28 -0.89
N ALA A 454 8.73 -50.00 0.21
CA ALA A 454 8.45 -51.43 0.29
C ALA A 454 6.97 -51.72 -0.02
N GLY A 455 6.73 -52.60 -0.99
CA GLY A 455 5.39 -53.00 -1.43
C GLY A 455 5.05 -52.56 -2.85
N ALA A 456 5.76 -51.59 -3.43
CA ALA A 456 5.64 -51.24 -4.84
C ALA A 456 5.93 -52.45 -5.74
N GLN A 457 5.12 -52.62 -6.79
CA GLN A 457 5.19 -53.74 -7.71
C GLN A 457 5.72 -53.31 -9.09
N PRO A 458 6.38 -54.22 -9.83
CA PRO A 458 6.71 -53.99 -11.23
C PRO A 458 5.48 -53.58 -12.04
N GLY A 459 5.57 -52.44 -12.72
CA GLY A 459 4.52 -51.88 -13.57
C GLY A 459 3.67 -50.76 -12.93
N ASP A 460 3.82 -50.54 -11.62
CA ASP A 460 3.18 -49.42 -10.94
C ASP A 460 3.58 -48.08 -11.58
N LYS A 461 2.59 -47.20 -11.79
CA LYS A 461 2.81 -45.87 -12.39
C LYS A 461 3.34 -44.90 -11.35
N VAL A 462 4.43 -44.22 -11.68
CA VAL A 462 4.94 -43.08 -10.90
C VAL A 462 4.19 -41.84 -11.37
N GLY A 463 3.53 -41.15 -10.43
CA GLY A 463 2.64 -40.02 -10.69
C GLY A 463 3.09 -38.71 -10.06
#